data_AF-A0A6C0DHZ1-F1
#
_entry.id   AF-A0A6C0DHZ1-F1
#
_cell.length_a   1.000
_cell.length_b   1.000
_cell.length_c   1.000
_cell.angle_alpha   90.00
_cell.angle_beta   90.00
_cell.angle_gamma   90.00
#
_symmetry.space_group_name_H-M   'P 1'
#
loop_
_entity.id
_entity.type
_entity.pdbx_description
1 polymer ?
#
loop_
_entity_poly.entity_id
_entity_poly.type
_entity_poly.pdbx_seq_one_letter_code
_entity_poly.pdbx_strand_id
1 'polypeptide(L)'
;MSKVGFDRDSVKNLSEKAQNEPTRFNATERSAFVKDHIEKISKMLKDRHSMDDVKSVFPEFCEQYPNILEMISRPGGYDQRSLDLMIRMLEKMGEGRASQHEASIQVGQHLLNAYVKPQLDSTE
;
A
#
# COMPACT_ATOMS: atom_id res chain seq x y z
N MET A 1 9.53 -8.56 -40.19
CA MET A 1 8.76 -8.69 -38.93
C MET A 1 9.69 -9.20 -37.85
N SER A 2 10.15 -8.33 -36.96
CA SER A 2 11.12 -8.69 -35.92
C SER A 2 10.41 -9.50 -34.83
N LYS A 3 10.78 -10.78 -34.66
CA LYS A 3 10.40 -11.56 -33.48
C LYS A 3 10.95 -10.82 -32.26
N VAL A 4 10.09 -10.25 -31.43
CA VAL A 4 10.45 -9.78 -30.10
C VAL A 4 10.80 -11.03 -29.30
N GLY A 5 12.07 -11.42 -29.36
CA GLY A 5 12.62 -12.48 -28.51
C GLY A 5 12.59 -11.97 -27.08
N PHE A 6 11.75 -12.59 -26.24
CA PHE A 6 11.73 -12.32 -24.81
C PHE A 6 13.03 -12.88 -24.22
N ASP A 7 14.03 -12.01 -24.08
CA ASP A 7 15.32 -12.38 -23.53
C ASP A 7 15.19 -12.64 -22.02
N ARG A 8 15.18 -13.92 -21.65
CA ARG A 8 15.06 -14.37 -20.26
C ARG A 8 16.21 -13.88 -19.39
N ASP A 9 17.40 -13.69 -19.97
CA ASP A 9 18.55 -13.18 -19.24
C ASP A 9 18.39 -11.68 -18.94
N SER A 10 17.77 -10.92 -19.85
CA SER A 10 17.41 -9.52 -19.63
C SER A 10 16.42 -9.35 -18.47
N VAL A 11 15.37 -10.20 -18.41
CA VAL A 11 14.38 -10.13 -17.32
C VAL A 11 14.98 -10.51 -15.97
N LYS A 12 15.81 -11.55 -15.91
CA LYS A 12 16.51 -11.96 -14.68
C LYS A 12 17.38 -10.82 -14.14
N ASN A 13 18.17 -10.20 -15.01
CA ASN A 13 19.03 -9.06 -14.65
C ASN A 13 18.23 -7.84 -14.17
N LEU A 14 17.05 -7.57 -14.75
CA LEU A 14 16.18 -6.48 -14.32
C LEU A 14 15.56 -6.74 -12.94
N SER A 15 15.14 -7.99 -12.68
CA SER A 15 14.61 -8.39 -11.37
C SER A 15 15.68 -8.30 -10.28
N GLU A 16 16.90 -8.77 -10.56
CA GLU A 16 18.03 -8.66 -9.63
C GLU A 16 18.38 -7.20 -9.33
N LYS A 17 18.34 -6.32 -10.33
CA LYS A 17 18.51 -4.87 -10.12
C LYS A 17 17.42 -4.26 -9.25
N ALA A 18 16.15 -4.60 -9.51
CA ALA A 18 15.02 -4.10 -8.74
C ALA A 18 15.06 -4.57 -7.27
N GLN A 19 15.50 -5.80 -7.01
CA GLN A 19 15.62 -6.34 -5.66
C GLN A 19 16.67 -5.60 -4.82
N ASN A 20 17.74 -5.11 -5.47
CA ASN A 20 18.83 -4.41 -4.82
C ASN A 20 18.67 -2.88 -4.81
N GLU A 21 17.58 -2.34 -5.36
CA GLU A 21 17.36 -0.90 -5.38
C GLU A 21 17.04 -0.39 -3.95
N PRO A 22 17.77 0.62 -3.45
CA PRO A 22 17.50 1.15 -2.12
C PRO A 22 16.12 1.80 -2.07
N THR A 23 15.43 1.64 -0.95
CA THR A 23 14.15 2.33 -0.72
C THR A 23 14.40 3.84 -0.73
N ARG A 24 13.73 4.56 -1.62
CA ARG A 24 13.96 6.01 -1.83
C ARG A 24 13.33 6.92 -0.78
N PHE A 25 12.80 6.34 0.29
CA PHE A 25 12.11 7.04 1.37
C PHE A 25 12.38 6.35 2.71
N ASN A 26 12.22 7.07 3.81
CA ASN A 26 12.33 6.49 5.15
C ASN A 26 11.08 5.64 5.45
N ALA A 27 11.19 4.32 5.26
CA ALA A 27 10.08 3.41 5.46
C ALA A 27 9.63 3.30 6.93
N THR A 28 10.56 3.44 7.88
CA THR A 28 10.28 3.42 9.33
C THR A 28 9.45 4.63 9.75
N GLU A 29 9.89 5.84 9.38
CA GLU A 29 9.14 7.06 9.70
C GLU A 29 7.78 7.05 9.00
N ARG A 30 7.75 6.63 7.73
CA ARG A 30 6.50 6.58 6.95
C ARG A 30 5.49 5.59 7.53
N SER A 31 5.93 4.39 7.91
CA SER A 31 5.02 3.38 8.48
C SER A 31 4.44 3.85 9.82
N ALA A 32 5.28 4.39 10.70
CA ALA A 32 4.86 4.93 11.99
C ALA A 32 3.88 6.09 11.81
N PHE A 33 4.20 7.05 10.93
CA PHE A 33 3.35 8.21 10.65
C PHE A 33 1.98 7.78 10.11
N VAL A 34 1.96 6.95 9.07
CA VAL A 34 0.71 6.53 8.41
C VAL A 34 -0.18 5.74 9.37
N LYS A 35 0.41 4.81 10.13
CA LYS A 35 -0.33 3.98 11.09
C LYS A 35 -0.96 4.81 12.21
N ASP A 36 -0.17 5.66 12.87
CA ASP A 36 -0.64 6.51 13.97
C ASP A 36 -1.80 7.42 13.52
N HIS A 37 -1.68 8.03 12.34
CA HIS A 37 -2.73 8.90 11.81
C HIS A 37 -3.99 8.13 11.41
N ILE A 38 -3.86 6.97 10.76
CA ILE A 38 -5.03 6.13 10.43
C ILE A 38 -5.78 5.73 11.71
N GLU A 39 -5.07 5.32 12.76
CA GLU A 39 -5.68 4.94 14.04
C GLU A 39 -6.45 6.11 14.67
N LYS A 40 -5.84 7.29 14.72
CA LYS A 40 -6.45 8.51 15.29
C LYS A 40 -7.64 9.02 14.47
N ILE A 41 -7.49 9.08 13.15
CA ILE A 41 -8.56 9.52 12.24
C ILE A 41 -9.73 8.52 12.29
N SER A 42 -9.45 7.22 12.27
CA SER A 42 -10.49 6.19 12.38
C SER A 42 -11.24 6.29 13.70
N LYS A 43 -10.56 6.65 14.79
CA LYS A 43 -11.20 6.91 16.08
C LYS A 43 -12.12 8.14 16.00
N MET A 44 -11.64 9.26 15.47
CA MET A 44 -12.46 10.47 15.29
C MET A 44 -13.72 10.20 14.44
N LEU A 45 -13.56 9.45 13.36
CA LEU A 45 -14.67 9.02 12.51
C LEU A 45 -15.71 8.17 13.25
N LYS A 46 -15.26 7.22 14.09
CA LYS A 46 -16.14 6.41 14.95
C LYS A 46 -16.87 7.26 15.99
N ASP A 47 -16.18 8.26 16.52
CA ASP A 47 -16.72 9.24 17.47
C ASP A 47 -17.62 10.30 16.79
N ARG A 48 -17.91 10.14 15.49
CA ARG A 48 -18.79 10.99 14.66
C ARG A 48 -18.31 12.43 14.48
N HIS A 49 -17.01 12.67 14.59
CA HIS A 49 -16.44 13.94 14.15
C HIS A 49 -16.64 14.16 12.65
N SER A 50 -16.75 15.43 12.26
CA SER A 50 -16.90 15.81 10.86
C SER A 50 -15.58 15.68 10.09
N MET A 51 -15.66 15.69 8.76
CA MET A 51 -14.45 15.75 7.93
C MET A 51 -13.68 17.06 8.06
N ASP A 52 -14.36 18.15 8.40
CA ASP A 52 -13.70 19.42 8.65
C ASP A 52 -12.90 19.38 9.96
N ASP A 53 -13.42 18.70 11.00
CA ASP A 53 -12.67 18.46 12.24
C ASP A 53 -11.39 17.65 11.98
N VAL A 54 -11.50 16.57 11.20
CA VAL A 54 -10.35 15.72 10.84
C VAL A 54 -9.30 16.51 10.07
N LYS A 55 -9.72 17.30 9.06
CA LYS A 55 -8.79 18.15 8.29
C LYS A 55 -8.15 19.24 9.14
N SER A 56 -8.86 19.76 10.13
CA SER A 56 -8.32 20.74 11.06
C SER A 56 -7.27 20.15 12.00
N VAL A 57 -7.43 18.89 12.41
CA VAL A 57 -6.51 18.21 13.35
C VAL A 57 -5.31 17.57 12.63
N PHE A 58 -5.53 17.04 11.42
CA PHE A 58 -4.51 16.31 10.65
C PHE A 58 -4.29 16.90 9.24
N PRO A 59 -4.04 18.21 9.11
CA PRO A 59 -3.96 18.87 7.80
C PRO A 59 -2.89 18.26 6.89
N GLU A 60 -1.70 17.97 7.45
CA GLU A 60 -0.59 17.36 6.71
C GLU A 60 -0.93 15.97 6.17
N PHE A 61 -1.57 15.12 6.98
CA PHE A 61 -1.96 13.79 6.55
C PHE A 61 -3.01 13.86 5.44
N CYS A 62 -3.98 14.76 5.57
CA CYS A 62 -5.01 14.96 4.55
C CYS A 62 -4.43 15.43 3.21
N GLU A 63 -3.38 16.26 3.23
CA GLU A 63 -2.70 16.74 2.03
C GLU A 63 -1.80 15.67 1.40
N GLN A 64 -1.01 14.96 2.21
CA GLN A 64 -0.03 13.98 1.71
C GLN A 64 -0.67 12.63 1.33
N TYR A 65 -1.76 12.25 1.99
CA TYR A 65 -2.40 10.93 1.84
C TYR A 65 -3.91 11.02 1.54
N PRO A 66 -4.34 11.80 0.54
CA PRO A 66 -5.76 12.04 0.26
C PRO A 66 -6.51 10.75 -0.07
N ASN A 67 -5.88 9.80 -0.78
CA ASN A 67 -6.49 8.52 -1.14
C ASN A 67 -6.69 7.60 0.08
N ILE A 68 -5.77 7.64 1.06
CA ILE A 68 -5.93 6.87 2.30
C ILE A 68 -7.06 7.48 3.12
N LEU A 69 -7.10 8.81 3.24
CA LEU A 69 -8.18 9.53 3.91
C LEU A 69 -9.54 9.19 3.28
N GLU A 70 -9.63 9.29 1.95
CA GLU A 70 -10.84 8.93 1.22
C GLU A 70 -11.28 7.50 1.58
N MET A 71 -10.36 6.53 1.47
CA MET A 71 -10.63 5.13 1.75
C MET A 71 -11.15 4.89 3.18
N ILE A 72 -10.47 5.40 4.21
CA ILE A 72 -10.86 5.16 5.61
C ILE A 72 -12.13 5.91 6.02
N SER A 73 -12.51 6.96 5.27
CA SER A 73 -13.74 7.73 5.49
C SER A 73 -14.98 7.16 4.80
N ARG A 74 -14.83 6.09 3.99
CA ARG A 74 -15.96 5.52 3.23
C ARG A 74 -17.04 4.96 4.17
N PRO A 75 -18.32 5.37 4.01
CA PRO A 75 -19.42 4.88 4.85
C PRO A 75 -19.65 3.37 4.77
N GLY A 76 -19.34 2.74 3.62
CA GLY A 76 -19.43 1.29 3.41
C GLY A 76 -18.27 0.49 4.02
N GLY A 77 -17.36 1.16 4.73
CA GLY A 77 -16.10 0.58 5.17
C GLY A 77 -15.10 0.43 4.04
N TYR A 78 -13.97 -0.18 4.38
CA TYR A 78 -12.86 -0.45 3.48
C TYR A 78 -12.25 -1.81 3.82
N ASP A 79 -11.44 -2.35 2.91
CA ASP A 79 -10.69 -3.56 3.20
C ASP A 79 -9.52 -3.25 4.14
N GLN A 80 -9.81 -3.33 5.43
CA GLN A 80 -8.83 -3.13 6.48
C GLN A 80 -7.68 -4.15 6.41
N ARG A 81 -7.93 -5.39 5.97
CA ARG A 81 -6.88 -6.41 5.87
C ARG A 81 -5.85 -6.04 4.82
N SER A 82 -6.31 -5.52 3.68
CA SER A 82 -5.43 -5.02 2.62
C SER A 82 -4.60 -3.81 3.08
N LEU A 83 -5.19 -2.87 3.81
CA LEU A 83 -4.47 -1.74 4.39
C LEU A 83 -3.43 -2.17 5.43
N ASP A 84 -3.80 -3.07 6.34
CA ASP A 84 -2.89 -3.60 7.36
C ASP A 84 -1.70 -4.33 6.73
N LEU A 85 -1.93 -5.07 5.65
CA LEU A 85 -0.85 -5.70 4.88
C LEU A 85 0.11 -4.66 4.31
N MET A 86 -0.42 -3.59 3.69
CA MET A 86 0.41 -2.53 3.10
C MET A 86 1.26 -1.82 4.16
N ILE A 87 0.68 -1.50 5.32
CA ILE A 87 1.41 -0.90 6.45
C ILE A 87 2.48 -1.87 6.97
N ARG A 88 2.13 -3.15 7.16
CA ARG A 88 3.08 -4.16 7.62
C ARG A 88 4.25 -4.37 6.65
N MET A 89 4.03 -4.21 5.35
CA MET A 89 5.13 -4.24 4.37
C MET A 89 6.06 -3.04 4.52
N LEU A 90 5.52 -1.83 4.76
CA LEU A 90 6.34 -0.65 5.06
C LEU A 90 7.15 -0.85 6.36
N GLU A 91 6.56 -1.45 7.39
CA GLU A 91 7.25 -1.80 8.63
C GLU A 91 8.43 -2.76 8.35
N LYS A 92 8.19 -3.86 7.62
CA LYS A 92 9.25 -4.81 7.23
C LYS A 92 10.36 -4.16 6.40
N MET A 93 10.02 -3.20 5.54
CA MET A 93 11.00 -2.42 4.79
C MET A 93 11.85 -1.55 5.72
N GLY A 94 11.23 -0.88 6.69
CA GLY A 94 11.95 -0.08 7.69
C GLY A 94 12.87 -0.91 8.59
N GLU A 95 12.49 -2.15 8.89
CA GLU A 95 13.31 -3.11 9.64
C GLU A 95 14.43 -3.78 8.81
N GLY A 96 14.49 -3.52 7.51
CA GLY A 96 15.41 -4.21 6.59
C GLY A 96 15.09 -5.70 6.38
N ARG A 97 13.88 -6.15 6.74
CA ARG A 97 13.41 -7.54 6.56
C ARG A 97 12.77 -7.79 5.19
N ALA A 98 12.51 -6.74 4.42
CA ALA A 98 12.02 -6.84 3.06
C ALA A 98 12.57 -5.67 2.23
N SER A 99 12.96 -5.95 1.00
CA SER A 99 13.20 -4.93 -0.02
C SER A 99 11.88 -4.29 -0.49
N GLN A 100 11.97 -3.11 -1.09
CA GLN A 100 10.81 -2.47 -1.74
C GLN A 100 10.21 -3.39 -2.83
N HIS A 101 11.05 -4.12 -3.56
CA HIS A 101 10.61 -5.07 -4.57
C HIS A 101 9.79 -6.21 -3.96
N GLU A 102 10.30 -6.87 -2.92
CA GLU A 102 9.60 -7.97 -2.25
C GLU A 102 8.26 -7.51 -1.63
N ALA A 103 8.25 -6.32 -1.04
CA ALA A 103 7.03 -5.70 -0.53
C ALA A 103 6.00 -5.49 -1.67
N SER A 104 6.45 -4.95 -2.81
CA SER A 104 5.59 -4.73 -3.97
C SER A 104 5.00 -6.03 -4.53
N ILE A 105 5.78 -7.11 -4.58
CA ILE A 105 5.30 -8.43 -5.03
C ILE A 105 4.26 -8.99 -4.06
N GLN A 106 4.51 -8.91 -2.74
CA GLN A 106 3.57 -9.41 -1.74
C GLN A 106 2.24 -8.66 -1.77
N VAL A 107 2.26 -7.33 -1.84
CA VAL A 107 1.05 -6.51 -1.95
C VAL A 107 0.33 -6.81 -3.27
N GLY A 108 1.04 -6.83 -4.39
CA GLY A 108 0.45 -7.12 -5.70
C GLY A 108 -0.21 -8.49 -5.76
N GLN A 109 0.43 -9.52 -5.21
CA GLN A 109 -0.11 -10.87 -5.15
C GLN A 109 -1.38 -10.96 -4.28
N HIS A 110 -1.39 -10.24 -3.15
CA HIS A 110 -2.58 -10.14 -2.29
C HIS A 110 -3.74 -9.49 -3.04
N LEU A 111 -3.52 -8.34 -3.68
CA LEU A 111 -4.57 -7.62 -4.42
C LEU A 111 -5.11 -8.45 -5.59
N LEU A 112 -4.23 -9.15 -6.33
CA LEU A 112 -4.64 -10.06 -7.40
C LEU A 112 -5.58 -11.15 -6.88
N ASN A 113 -5.22 -11.79 -5.76
CA ASN A 113 -6.02 -12.85 -5.16
C ASN A 113 -7.34 -12.33 -4.57
N ALA A 114 -7.33 -11.15 -3.97
CA ALA A 114 -8.49 -10.58 -3.31
C ALA A 114 -9.54 -10.05 -4.30
N TYR A 115 -9.11 -9.45 -5.42
CA TYR A 115 -10.00 -8.70 -6.29
C TYR A 115 -10.09 -9.21 -7.72
N VAL A 116 -9.03 -9.81 -8.28
CA VAL A 116 -9.02 -10.19 -9.70
C VAL A 116 -9.43 -11.64 -9.89
N LYS A 117 -8.79 -12.59 -9.19
CA LYS A 117 -9.10 -14.02 -9.35
C LYS A 117 -10.58 -14.37 -9.12
N PRO A 118 -11.26 -13.85 -8.07
CA PRO A 118 -12.67 -14.17 -7.84
C PRO A 118 -13.58 -13.77 -9.01
N GLN A 119 -13.22 -12.73 -9.77
CA GLN A 119 -13.98 -12.29 -10.94
C GLN A 119 -13.73 -13.19 -12.15
N LEU A 120 -12.51 -13.70 -12.31
CA LEU A 120 -12.16 -14.63 -13.38
C LEU A 120 -12.85 -15.98 -13.20
N ASP A 121 -12.85 -16.51 -11.97
CA ASP A 121 -13.51 -17.78 -11.64
C ASP A 121 -15.04 -17.70 -11.71
N SER A 122 -15.62 -16.48 -11.69
CA SER A 122 -17.06 -16.25 -11.86
C SER A 122 -17.49 -16.15 -13.32
N THR A 123 -16.55 -16.21 -14.26
CA THR A 123 -16.79 -16.04 -15.71
C THR A 123 -16.66 -17.37 -16.49
N GLU A 124 -16.48 -18.50 -15.79
CA GLU A 124 -16.53 -19.88 -16.32
C GLU A 124 -17.81 -20.60 -15.85
#